data_AF-A0A815WQF9-F1
#
_entry.id   AF-A0A815WQF9-F1
#
_cell.length_a   1.000
_cell.length_b   1.000
_cell.length_c   1.000
_cell.angle_alpha   90.00
_cell.angle_beta   90.00
_cell.angle_gamma   90.00
#
_symmetry.space_group_name_H-M   'P 1'
#
loop_
_entity.id
_entity.type
_entity.pdbx_description
1 polymer ?
#
loop_
_entity_poly.entity_id
_entity_poly.type
_entity_poly.pdbx_seq_one_letter_code
_entity_poly.pdbx_strand_id
1 'polypeptide(L)'
;MPQAMWFFIVTFTTIGYGDFTPSTYCGRIIASIVGIFGILVVALLITVLAQKFLLNRWEKYVHSFVLNVELAKNRKMQAANIIKFAFQAWHLKKKNISESSIRYLQAQQRLFLSIRSLHEIKQKQRQLVDNCVDQIDIISVQRNTSAE
;
A
#
# COMPACT_ATOMS: atom_id res chain seq x y z
N MET A 1 47.89 -5.80 3.69
CA MET A 1 46.86 -5.98 2.65
C MET A 1 45.42 -6.05 3.19
N PRO A 2 45.07 -6.85 4.22
CA PRO A 2 43.67 -6.93 4.70
C PRO A 2 43.11 -5.60 5.26
N GLN A 3 43.96 -4.79 5.91
CA GLN A 3 43.57 -3.48 6.46
C GLN A 3 43.14 -2.48 5.39
N ALA A 4 43.78 -2.50 4.21
CA ALA A 4 43.40 -1.64 3.09
C ALA A 4 42.03 -2.04 2.53
N MET A 5 41.76 -3.34 2.40
CA MET A 5 40.46 -3.84 1.94
C MET A 5 39.33 -3.46 2.92
N TRP A 6 39.59 -3.59 4.22
CA TRP A 6 38.66 -3.15 5.27
C TRP A 6 38.38 -1.65 5.18
N PHE A 7 39.43 -0.82 5.08
CA PHE A 7 39.29 0.63 4.89
C PHE A 7 38.42 0.95 3.67
N PHE A 8 38.68 0.33 2.51
CA PHE A 8 37.90 0.55 1.30
C PHE A 8 36.42 0.16 1.46
N ILE A 9 36.12 -0.97 2.10
CA ILE A 9 34.73 -1.42 2.34
C ILE A 9 34.00 -0.45 3.27
N VAL A 10 34.64 -0.02 4.35
CA VAL A 10 34.07 0.90 5.35
C VAL A 10 33.83 2.30 4.76
N THR A 11 34.74 2.80 3.92
CA THR A 11 34.59 4.07 3.20
C THR A 11 33.54 3.97 2.09
N PHE A 12 33.53 2.88 1.32
CA PHE A 12 32.55 2.66 0.25
C PHE A 12 31.11 2.55 0.79
N THR A 13 30.95 1.91 1.95
CA THR A 13 29.66 1.82 2.66
C THR A 13 29.33 3.11 3.42
N THR A 14 30.18 4.14 3.35
CA THR A 14 30.03 5.43 4.04
C THR A 14 29.94 5.33 5.57
N ILE A 15 30.38 4.21 6.16
CA ILE A 15 30.36 4.01 7.62
C ILE A 15 31.46 4.85 8.28
N GLY A 16 32.67 4.78 7.73
CA GLY A 16 33.79 5.63 8.14
C GLY A 16 34.19 5.54 9.63
N TYR A 17 34.48 4.33 10.14
CA TYR A 17 34.89 4.14 11.55
C TYR A 17 36.11 4.98 11.98
N GLY A 18 37.00 5.32 11.03
CA GLY A 18 38.18 6.15 11.29
C GLY A 18 39.33 5.41 12.00
N ASP A 19 39.21 4.08 12.15
CA ASP A 19 40.22 3.18 12.68
C ASP A 19 41.49 3.12 11.82
N PHE A 20 41.32 3.22 10.50
CA PHE A 20 42.42 3.35 9.54
C PHE A 20 42.22 4.59 8.68
N THR A 21 43.23 5.46 8.61
CA THR A 21 43.21 6.62 7.71
C THR A 21 44.52 6.69 6.93
N PRO A 22 44.48 7.01 5.62
CA PRO A 22 45.69 7.14 4.82
C PRO A 22 46.46 8.39 5.26
N SER A 23 47.68 8.19 5.77
CA SER A 23 48.59 9.28 6.14
C SER A 23 49.16 10.01 4.91
N THR A 24 49.25 9.34 3.75
CA THR A 24 49.82 9.92 2.53
C THR A 24 48.81 10.77 1.75
N TYR A 25 49.30 11.84 1.12
CA TYR A 25 48.48 12.72 0.28
C TYR A 25 47.75 11.95 -0.84
N CYS A 26 48.44 11.04 -1.53
CA CYS A 26 47.83 10.21 -2.57
C CYS A 26 46.71 9.31 -2.01
N GLY A 27 46.89 8.72 -0.83
CA GLY A 27 45.87 7.86 -0.22
C GLY A 27 44.61 8.62 0.19
N ARG A 28 44.75 9.89 0.62
CA ARG A 28 43.60 10.76 0.95
C ARG A 28 42.77 11.10 -0.29
N ILE A 29 43.41 11.34 -1.43
CA ILE A 29 42.70 11.59 -2.70
C ILE A 29 41.90 10.36 -3.12
N ILE A 30 42.51 9.17 -3.04
CA ILE A 30 41.84 7.92 -3.39
C ILE A 30 40.65 7.65 -2.46
N ALA A 31 40.78 7.92 -1.16
CA ALA A 31 39.68 7.78 -0.20
C ALA A 31 38.48 8.68 -0.55
N SER A 32 38.73 9.93 -0.94
CA SER A 32 37.67 10.85 -1.37
C SER A 32 36.96 10.36 -2.63
N ILE A 33 37.72 9.88 -3.63
CA ILE A 33 37.15 9.34 -4.88
C ILE A 33 36.28 8.11 -4.59
N VAL A 34 36.76 7.19 -3.75
CA VAL A 34 36.01 5.97 -3.37
C VAL A 34 34.71 6.32 -2.64
N GLY A 35 34.71 7.33 -1.77
CA GLY A 35 33.50 7.81 -1.11
C GLY A 35 32.46 8.34 -2.11
N ILE A 36 32.89 9.15 -3.08
CA ILE A 36 32.01 9.68 -4.14
C ILE A 36 31.44 8.54 -5.00
N PHE A 37 32.26 7.57 -5.37
CA PHE A 37 31.82 6.38 -6.12
C PHE A 37 30.80 5.55 -5.34
N GLY A 38 30.98 5.37 -4.03
CA GLY A 38 30.01 4.66 -3.18
C GLY A 38 28.62 5.31 -3.23
N ILE A 39 28.55 6.63 -3.11
CA ILE A 39 27.29 7.39 -3.17
C ILE A 39 26.65 7.27 -4.56
N LEU A 40 27.45 7.37 -5.63
CA LEU A 40 26.97 7.23 -7.00
C LEU A 40 26.34 5.85 -7.25
N VAL A 41 26.97 4.78 -6.75
CA VAL A 41 26.45 3.42 -6.86
C VAL A 41 25.14 3.26 -6.09
N VAL A 42 25.05 3.80 -4.86
CA VAL A 42 23.81 3.77 -4.07
C VAL A 42 22.68 4.52 -4.78
N ALA A 43 22.97 5.68 -5.37
CA ALA A 43 21.98 6.43 -6.15
C ALA A 43 21.43 5.62 -7.33
N LEU A 44 22.32 5.00 -8.11
CA LEU A 44 21.92 4.14 -9.23
C LEU A 44 21.11 2.93 -8.77
N LEU A 45 21.48 2.29 -7.65
CA LEU A 45 20.72 1.19 -7.06
C LEU A 45 19.30 1.62 -6.70
N ILE A 46 19.14 2.78 -6.05
CA ILE A 46 17.82 3.33 -5.70
C ILE A 46 17.00 3.60 -6.96
N THR A 47 17.61 4.20 -7.99
CA THR A 47 16.92 4.47 -9.27
C THR A 47 16.44 3.18 -9.94
N VAL A 48 17.29 2.15 -10.02
CA VAL A 48 16.91 0.85 -10.61
C VAL A 48 15.81 0.17 -9.80
N LEU A 49 15.92 0.19 -8.47
CA LEU A 49 14.89 -0.36 -7.60
C LEU A 49 13.55 0.34 -7.82
N ALA A 50 13.54 1.67 -7.85
CA ALA A 50 12.33 2.45 -8.14
C ALA A 50 11.71 2.05 -9.49
N GLN A 51 12.52 1.91 -10.54
CA GLN A 51 12.04 1.45 -11.86
C GLN A 51 11.46 0.04 -11.81
N LYS A 52 12.06 -0.90 -11.08
CA LYS A 52 11.52 -2.26 -10.92
C LYS A 52 10.18 -2.26 -10.18
N PHE A 53 10.03 -1.47 -9.13
CA PHE A 53 8.75 -1.29 -8.43
C PHE A 53 7.67 -0.65 -9.32
N LEU A 54 8.06 0.19 -10.28
CA LEU A 54 7.16 0.75 -11.29
C LEU A 54 6.77 -0.28 -12.36
N LEU A 55 7.70 -1.14 -12.80
CA LEU A 55 7.45 -2.19 -13.80
C LEU A 55 6.52 -3.29 -13.28
N ASN A 56 6.55 -3.58 -11.96
CA ASN A 56 5.57 -4.46 -11.30
C ASN A 56 4.14 -3.87 -11.23
N ARG A 57 3.85 -2.79 -11.98
CA ARG A 57 2.49 -2.26 -12.17
C ARG A 57 1.49 -3.32 -12.67
N TRP A 58 1.96 -4.33 -13.40
CA TRP A 58 1.11 -5.45 -13.82
C TRP A 58 0.59 -6.28 -12.63
N GLU A 59 1.43 -6.53 -11.62
CA GLU A 59 0.99 -7.20 -10.38
C GLU A 59 -0.02 -6.34 -9.62
N LYS A 60 0.19 -5.01 -9.59
CA LYS A 60 -0.78 -4.07 -9.00
C LYS A 60 -2.13 -4.09 -9.73
N TYR A 61 -2.12 -4.18 -11.06
CA TYR A 61 -3.34 -4.28 -11.86
C TYR A 61 -4.12 -5.56 -11.57
N VAL A 62 -3.42 -6.71 -11.55
CA VAL A 62 -4.02 -8.01 -11.19
C VAL A 62 -4.59 -7.97 -9.77
N HIS A 63 -3.84 -7.43 -8.80
CA HIS A 63 -4.31 -7.32 -7.42
C HIS A 63 -5.54 -6.40 -7.31
N SER A 64 -5.57 -5.27 -8.02
CA SER A 64 -6.73 -4.38 -8.08
C SER A 64 -7.95 -5.07 -8.68
N PHE A 65 -7.75 -5.84 -9.75
CA PHE A 65 -8.82 -6.63 -10.36
C PHE A 65 -9.39 -7.65 -9.37
N VAL A 66 -8.53 -8.41 -8.69
CA VAL A 66 -8.94 -9.37 -7.66
C VAL A 66 -9.71 -8.67 -6.54
N LEU A 67 -9.22 -7.54 -6.03
CA LEU A 67 -9.93 -6.74 -5.02
C LEU A 67 -11.31 -6.29 -5.50
N ASN A 68 -11.44 -5.85 -6.75
CA ASN A 68 -12.73 -5.43 -7.32
C ASN A 68 -13.73 -6.59 -7.42
N VAL A 69 -13.27 -7.77 -7.84
CA VAL A 69 -14.09 -8.99 -7.89
C VAL A 69 -14.56 -9.38 -6.48
N GLU A 70 -13.66 -9.36 -5.51
CA GLU A 70 -13.95 -9.70 -4.11
C GLU A 70 -14.94 -8.70 -3.48
N LEU A 71 -14.73 -7.39 -3.69
CA LEU A 71 -15.66 -6.36 -3.23
C LEU A 71 -17.04 -6.49 -3.87
N ALA A 72 -17.11 -6.83 -5.17
CA ALA A 72 -18.38 -7.06 -5.85
C ALA A 72 -19.14 -8.26 -5.28
N LYS A 73 -18.43 -9.36 -4.97
CA LYS A 73 -18.99 -10.53 -4.30
C LYS A 73 -19.48 -10.19 -2.89
N ASN A 74 -18.64 -9.54 -2.09
CA ASN A 74 -18.96 -9.17 -0.71
C ASN A 74 -20.16 -8.22 -0.65
N ARG A 75 -20.28 -7.25 -1.55
CA ARG A 75 -21.44 -6.35 -1.64
C ARG A 75 -22.75 -7.12 -1.85
N LYS A 76 -22.78 -8.09 -2.77
CA LYS A 76 -23.97 -8.92 -3.03
C LYS A 76 -24.32 -9.79 -1.82
N MET A 77 -23.30 -10.39 -1.19
CA MET A 77 -23.48 -11.19 0.02
C MET A 77 -24.01 -10.37 1.20
N GLN A 78 -23.47 -9.16 1.43
CA GLN A 78 -23.96 -8.26 2.47
C GLN A 78 -25.39 -7.77 2.19
N ALA A 79 -25.72 -7.44 0.94
CA ALA A 79 -27.08 -7.07 0.56
C ALA A 79 -28.08 -8.19 0.87
N ALA A 80 -27.73 -9.44 0.57
CA ALA A 80 -28.56 -10.61 0.92
C ALA A 80 -28.76 -10.75 2.44
N ASN A 81 -27.69 -10.55 3.23
CA ASN A 81 -27.76 -10.59 4.69
C ASN A 81 -28.64 -9.47 5.27
N ILE A 82 -28.56 -8.24 4.73
CA ILE A 82 -29.41 -7.12 5.15
C ILE A 82 -30.88 -7.47 4.94
N ILE A 83 -31.25 -7.99 3.75
CA ILE A 83 -32.63 -8.38 3.45
C ILE A 83 -33.09 -9.49 4.40
N LYS A 84 -32.26 -10.51 4.64
CA LYS A 84 -32.55 -11.61 5.57
C LYS A 84 -32.79 -11.11 6.99
N PHE A 85 -31.90 -10.27 7.53
CA PHE A 85 -32.02 -9.77 8.90
C PHE A 85 -33.14 -8.74 9.06
N ALA A 86 -33.38 -7.90 8.05
CA ALA A 86 -34.52 -7.00 8.01
C ALA A 86 -35.84 -7.79 8.02
N PHE A 87 -35.95 -8.83 7.21
CA PHE A 87 -37.10 -9.72 7.19
C PHE A 87 -37.29 -10.44 8.53
N GLN A 88 -36.20 -10.97 9.11
CA GLN A 88 -36.24 -11.63 10.41
C GLN A 88 -36.68 -10.67 11.53
N ALA A 89 -36.15 -9.45 11.57
CA ALA A 89 -36.53 -8.43 12.56
C ALA A 89 -38.00 -8.01 12.41
N TRP A 90 -38.46 -7.78 11.16
CA TRP A 90 -39.86 -7.51 10.86
C TRP A 90 -40.78 -8.66 11.29
N HIS A 91 -40.39 -9.90 11.01
CA HIS A 91 -41.19 -11.07 11.34
C HIS A 91 -41.30 -11.28 12.85
N LEU A 92 -40.24 -11.02 13.62
CA LEU A 92 -40.27 -11.06 15.08
C LEU A 92 -41.22 -10.00 15.65
N LYS A 93 -41.26 -8.80 15.04
CA LYS A 93 -42.23 -7.76 15.40
C LYS A 93 -43.68 -8.21 15.14
N LYS A 94 -43.92 -8.92 14.01
CA LYS A 94 -45.27 -9.39 13.65
C LYS A 94 -45.81 -10.49 14.57
N LYS A 95 -44.95 -11.31 15.19
CA LYS A 95 -45.36 -12.34 16.16
C LYS A 95 -45.65 -11.77 17.57
N ASN A 96 -45.62 -10.45 17.74
CA ASN A 96 -45.84 -9.78 19.03
C ASN A 96 -44.94 -10.33 20.16
N ILE A 97 -43.74 -10.77 19.78
CA ILE A 97 -42.73 -11.29 20.71
C ILE A 97 -42.20 -10.10 21.50
N SER A 98 -42.21 -10.19 22.83
CA SER A 98 -41.75 -9.13 23.74
C SER A 98 -40.43 -8.53 23.31
N GLU A 99 -40.36 -7.19 23.19
CA GLU A 99 -39.17 -6.43 22.76
C GLU A 99 -37.95 -6.66 23.65
N SER A 100 -38.16 -7.04 24.91
CA SER A 100 -37.13 -7.42 25.88
C SER A 100 -36.51 -8.80 25.62
N SER A 101 -36.96 -9.53 24.60
CA SER A 101 -36.38 -10.82 24.22
C SER A 101 -35.00 -10.63 23.59
N ILE A 102 -33.99 -11.33 24.11
CA ILE A 102 -32.61 -11.37 23.58
C ILE A 102 -32.57 -11.59 22.05
N ARG A 103 -33.53 -12.36 21.51
CA ARG A 103 -33.67 -12.66 20.08
C ARG A 103 -33.99 -11.43 19.21
N TYR A 104 -34.79 -10.48 19.72
CA TYR A 104 -35.12 -9.25 19.02
C TYR A 104 -33.89 -8.32 18.95
N LEU A 105 -33.22 -8.13 20.09
CA LEU A 105 -32.01 -7.33 20.19
C LEU A 105 -30.88 -7.86 19.29
N GLN A 106 -30.67 -9.18 19.27
CA GLN A 106 -29.69 -9.82 18.39
C GLN A 106 -30.01 -9.63 16.90
N ALA A 107 -31.29 -9.71 16.51
CA ALA A 107 -31.70 -9.48 15.12
C ALA A 107 -31.44 -8.02 14.70
N GLN A 108 -31.75 -7.06 15.58
CA GLN A 108 -31.53 -5.63 15.35
C GLN A 108 -30.03 -5.28 15.28
N GLN A 109 -29.21 -5.84 16.18
CA GLN A 109 -27.75 -5.64 16.15
C GLN A 109 -27.13 -6.22 14.88
N ARG A 110 -27.52 -7.43 14.46
CA ARG A 110 -27.02 -8.05 13.21
C ARG A 110 -27.40 -7.25 11.98
N LEU A 111 -28.62 -6.73 11.95
CA LEU A 111 -29.08 -5.82 10.89
C LEU A 111 -28.17 -4.58 10.86
N PHE A 112 -27.97 -3.89 11.99
CA PHE A 112 -27.13 -2.70 12.05
C PHE A 112 -25.68 -2.98 11.60
N LEU A 113 -25.08 -4.08 12.08
CA LEU A 113 -23.74 -4.50 11.67
C LEU A 113 -23.67 -4.77 10.15
N SER A 114 -24.69 -5.40 9.56
CA SER A 114 -24.75 -5.66 8.12
C SER A 114 -24.93 -4.39 7.27
N ILE A 115 -25.62 -3.37 7.79
CA ILE A 115 -25.71 -2.05 7.12
C ILE A 115 -24.36 -1.33 7.18
N ARG A 116 -23.69 -1.36 8.34
CA ARG A 116 -22.38 -0.73 8.52
C ARG A 116 -21.34 -1.35 7.59
N SER A 117 -21.30 -2.69 7.49
CA SER A 117 -20.37 -3.38 6.58
C SER A 117 -20.62 -3.02 5.10
N LEU A 118 -21.86 -2.80 4.69
CA LEU A 118 -22.18 -2.34 3.33
C LEU A 118 -21.66 -0.90 3.09
N HIS A 119 -21.78 -0.01 4.07
CA HIS A 119 -21.20 1.33 3.98
C HIS A 119 -19.68 1.29 3.85
N GLU A 120 -19.01 0.45 4.64
CA GLU A 120 -17.55 0.27 4.55
C GLU A 120 -17.13 -0.25 3.16
N ILE A 121 -17.87 -1.21 2.61
CA ILE A 121 -17.63 -1.71 1.24
C ILE A 121 -17.83 -0.59 0.20
N LYS A 122 -18.89 0.22 0.35
CA LYS A 122 -19.16 1.36 -0.54
C LYS A 122 -18.07 2.44 -0.45
N GLN A 123 -17.55 2.70 0.74
CA GLN A 123 -16.46 3.65 0.96
C GLN A 123 -15.16 3.15 0.33
N LYS A 124 -14.82 1.86 0.53
CA LYS A 124 -13.67 1.23 -0.13
C LYS A 124 -13.78 1.30 -1.66
N GLN A 125 -14.97 1.11 -2.22
CA GLN A 125 -15.19 1.27 -3.66
C GLN A 125 -14.96 2.70 -4.14
N ARG A 126 -15.40 3.71 -3.40
CA ARG A 126 -15.13 5.12 -3.75
C ARG A 126 -13.64 5.41 -3.74
N GLN A 127 -12.94 5.01 -2.69
CA GLN A 127 -11.49 5.19 -2.59
C GLN A 127 -10.74 4.54 -3.77
N LEU A 128 -11.16 3.35 -4.23
CA LEU A 128 -10.56 2.71 -5.41
C LEU A 128 -10.81 3.48 -6.72
N VAL A 129 -11.99 4.08 -6.86
CA VAL A 129 -12.32 4.93 -8.02
C VAL A 129 -11.52 6.22 -7.98
N ASP A 130 -11.48 6.90 -6.83
CA ASP A 130 -10.74 8.16 -6.64
C ASP A 130 -9.24 7.95 -6.94
N ASN A 131 -8.64 6.87 -6.41
CA ASN A 131 -7.25 6.50 -6.72
C ASN A 131 -7.00 6.23 -8.22
N CYS A 132 -7.99 5.74 -8.96
CA CYS A 132 -7.88 5.50 -10.39
C CYS A 132 -7.98 6.81 -11.18
N VAL A 133 -8.88 7.72 -10.78
CA VAL A 133 -9.03 9.07 -11.35
C VAL A 133 -7.75 9.87 -11.14
N ASP A 134 -7.19 9.89 -9.93
CA ASP A 134 -5.92 10.56 -9.62
C ASP A 134 -4.78 10.05 -10.53
N GLN A 135 -4.72 8.73 -10.77
CA GLN A 135 -3.73 8.16 -11.69
C GLN A 135 -3.93 8.63 -13.14
N ILE A 136 -5.17 8.75 -13.60
CA ILE A 136 -5.48 9.24 -14.95
C ILE A 136 -5.13 10.72 -15.08
N ASP A 137 -5.45 11.52 -14.07
CA ASP A 137 -5.17 12.95 -14.05
C ASP A 137 -3.66 13.21 -14.09
N ILE A 138 -2.87 12.49 -13.30
CA ILE A 138 -1.40 12.57 -13.35
C ILE A 138 -0.87 12.22 -14.76
N ILE A 139 -1.39 11.15 -15.37
CA ILE A 139 -0.98 10.75 -16.74
C ILE A 139 -1.37 11.82 -17.77
N SER A 140 -2.53 12.46 -17.61
CA SER A 140 -2.99 13.51 -18.50
C SER A 140 -2.12 14.78 -18.39
N VAL A 141 -1.73 15.16 -17.17
CA VAL A 141 -0.84 16.30 -16.90
C VAL A 141 0.56 16.06 -17.46
N GLN A 142 1.10 14.85 -17.29
CA GLN A 142 2.39 14.46 -17.88
C GLN A 142 2.37 14.52 -19.41
N ARG A 143 1.25 14.11 -20.03
CA ARG A 143 1.10 14.19 -21.49
C ARG A 143 1.10 15.63 -22.00
N ASN A 144 0.40 16.54 -21.31
CA ASN A 144 0.37 17.95 -21.70
C ASN A 144 1.73 18.64 -21.52
N THR A 145 2.46 18.35 -20.44
CA THR A 145 3.80 18.92 -20.20
C THR A 145 4.90 18.36 -21.11
N SER A 146 4.69 17.21 -21.76
CA SER A 146 5.64 16.65 -22.74
C SER A 146 5.38 17.14 -24.17
N ALA A 147 4.27 17.85 -24.40
CA ALA A 147 3.87 18.39 -25.69
C ALA A 147 4.24 19.87 -25.86
N GLU A 148 4.66 20.54 -24.78
CA GLU A 148 5.24 21.89 -24.73
C GLU A 148 6.78 21.82 -24.75
#